data_AF-A0A7Y5HZZ2-F1
#
_entry.id   AF-A0A7Y5HZZ2-F1
#
_cell.length_a   1.000
_cell.length_b   1.000
_cell.length_c   1.000
_cell.angle_alpha   90.00
_cell.angle_beta   90.00
_cell.angle_gamma   90.00
#
_symmetry.space_group_name_H-M   'P 1'
#
loop_
_entity.id
_entity.type
_entity.pdbx_description
1 polymer ?
#
loop_
_entity_poly.entity_id
_entity_poly.type
_entity_poly.pdbx_seq_one_letter_code
_entity_poly.pdbx_strand_id
1 'polypeptide(L)'
;TLGVNGINEMVRNFTRGEHDITAPEGHALAVRLLDHVRARMVEFQEQTGHLYNLEATPAEGTTYRFAKEDRRRWPEILQAGTDANPYYTNSSQLPVGFTDDPFEALERQEELQRKYTGGTVLHLYMSERISSAAACRELVKRALSLHRLPYVTVTPTFSICPTHGYLAGHHEFCPHCDAERLAAKRRASESQPA
;
A
#
# COMPACT_ATOMS: atom_id res chain seq x y z
N THR A 1 -20.05 -10.86 -4.43
CA THR A 1 -18.65 -10.39 -4.58
C THR A 1 -17.68 -11.52 -4.37
N LEU A 2 -16.66 -11.61 -5.23
CA LEU A 2 -15.48 -12.44 -5.04
C LEU A 2 -14.32 -11.52 -4.66
N GLY A 3 -13.67 -11.84 -3.54
CA GLY A 3 -12.56 -11.06 -2.99
C GLY A 3 -11.24 -11.81 -3.10
N VAL A 4 -10.15 -11.08 -3.35
CA VAL A 4 -8.78 -11.61 -3.34
C VAL A 4 -7.92 -10.83 -2.36
N ASN A 5 -6.93 -11.51 -1.78
CA ASN A 5 -5.95 -10.89 -0.88
C ASN A 5 -4.63 -11.68 -0.92
N GLY A 6 -3.49 -10.99 -0.75
CA GLY A 6 -2.19 -11.64 -0.64
C GLY A 6 -1.62 -12.17 -1.96
N ILE A 7 -1.93 -11.53 -3.10
CA ILE A 7 -1.43 -11.98 -4.40
C ILE A 7 0.11 -11.86 -4.46
N ASN A 8 0.69 -10.87 -3.79
CA ASN A 8 2.14 -10.78 -3.66
C ASN A 8 2.75 -12.01 -2.99
N GLU A 9 2.21 -12.41 -1.83
CA GLU A 9 2.70 -13.58 -1.11
C GLU A 9 2.34 -14.88 -1.83
N MET A 10 1.25 -14.93 -2.60
CA MET A 10 0.99 -16.04 -3.52
C MET A 10 2.16 -16.18 -4.49
N VAL A 11 2.57 -15.12 -5.19
CA VAL A 11 3.71 -15.16 -6.11
C VAL A 11 4.97 -15.65 -5.39
N ARG A 12 5.27 -15.08 -4.21
CA ARG A 12 6.43 -15.50 -3.40
C ARG A 12 6.39 -16.99 -3.07
N ASN A 13 5.26 -17.53 -2.62
CA ASN A 13 5.16 -18.94 -2.26
C ASN A 13 5.25 -19.87 -3.49
N PHE A 14 4.59 -19.55 -4.59
CA PHE A 14 4.64 -20.37 -5.82
C PHE A 14 6.03 -20.39 -6.47
N THR A 15 6.80 -19.32 -6.28
CA THR A 15 8.17 -19.19 -6.79
C THR A 15 9.23 -19.47 -5.73
N ARG A 16 8.84 -19.96 -4.54
CA ARG A 16 9.75 -20.22 -3.41
C ARG A 16 10.65 -19.04 -3.03
N GLY A 17 10.14 -17.83 -3.19
CA GLY A 17 10.80 -16.58 -2.85
C GLY A 17 11.66 -15.98 -3.95
N GLU A 18 11.72 -16.60 -5.14
CA GLU A 18 12.49 -16.06 -6.27
C GLU A 18 11.88 -14.76 -6.83
N HIS A 19 10.54 -14.67 -6.81
CA HIS A 19 9.83 -13.51 -7.32
C HIS A 19 8.75 -13.04 -6.36
N ASP A 20 8.43 -11.76 -6.45
CA ASP A 20 7.23 -11.15 -5.90
C ASP A 20 6.46 -10.47 -7.03
N ILE A 21 5.37 -9.76 -6.72
CA ILE A 21 4.52 -9.16 -7.75
C ILE A 21 5.22 -8.09 -8.61
N THR A 22 6.38 -7.59 -8.17
CA THR A 22 7.12 -6.51 -8.82
C THR A 22 8.02 -7.00 -9.95
N ALA A 23 8.36 -8.30 -9.95
CA ALA A 23 9.08 -8.94 -11.04
C ALA A 23 8.14 -9.16 -12.25
N PRO A 24 8.62 -9.07 -13.50
CA PRO A 24 7.79 -9.33 -14.68
C PRO A 24 7.07 -10.69 -14.65
N GLU A 25 7.74 -11.74 -14.20
CA GLU A 25 7.21 -13.09 -14.07
C GLU A 25 6.13 -13.18 -12.98
N GLY A 26 6.34 -12.45 -11.88
CA GLY A 26 5.41 -12.37 -10.77
C GLY A 26 4.16 -11.57 -11.12
N HIS A 27 4.33 -10.42 -11.78
CA HIS A 27 3.23 -9.63 -12.33
C HIS A 27 2.41 -10.45 -13.34
N ALA A 28 3.06 -11.18 -14.24
CA ALA A 28 2.38 -12.06 -15.18
C ALA A 28 1.58 -13.18 -14.46
N LEU A 29 2.11 -13.73 -13.36
CA LEU A 29 1.38 -14.71 -12.56
C LEU A 29 0.14 -14.09 -11.86
N ALA A 30 0.26 -12.86 -11.34
CA ALA A 30 -0.87 -12.12 -10.78
C ALA A 30 -1.96 -11.83 -11.83
N VAL A 31 -1.56 -11.41 -13.04
CA VAL A 31 -2.45 -11.20 -14.18
C VAL A 31 -3.20 -12.48 -14.52
N ARG A 32 -2.49 -13.61 -14.65
CA ARG A 32 -3.11 -14.92 -14.95
C ARG A 32 -4.15 -15.32 -13.91
N LEU A 33 -3.87 -15.11 -12.63
CA LEU A 33 -4.83 -15.39 -11.56
C LEU A 33 -6.11 -14.57 -11.72
N LEU A 34 -5.98 -13.25 -11.86
CA LEU A 34 -7.14 -12.35 -11.95
C LEU A 34 -7.98 -12.63 -13.21
N ASP A 35 -7.34 -12.94 -14.34
CA ASP A 35 -8.04 -13.33 -15.56
C ASP A 35 -8.77 -14.67 -15.40
N HIS A 36 -8.15 -15.64 -14.72
CA HIS A 36 -8.80 -16.91 -14.40
C HIS A 36 -10.04 -16.72 -13.51
N VAL A 37 -9.94 -15.90 -12.45
CA VAL A 37 -11.08 -15.60 -11.57
C VAL A 37 -12.19 -14.92 -12.36
N ARG A 38 -11.88 -13.97 -13.24
CA ARG A 38 -12.87 -13.30 -14.10
C ARG A 38 -13.57 -14.27 -15.05
N ALA A 39 -12.82 -15.16 -15.70
CA ALA A 39 -13.40 -16.18 -16.57
C ALA A 39 -14.38 -17.08 -15.79
N ARG A 40 -13.97 -17.54 -14.61
CA ARG A 40 -14.81 -18.37 -13.75
C ARG A 40 -16.06 -17.65 -13.25
N MET A 41 -15.97 -16.34 -13.00
CA MET A 41 -17.13 -15.53 -12.66
C MET A 41 -18.15 -15.51 -13.80
N VAL A 42 -17.73 -15.33 -15.07
CA VAL A 42 -18.64 -15.35 -16.21
C VAL A 42 -19.41 -16.67 -16.27
N GLU A 43 -18.71 -17.79 -16.13
CA GLU A 43 -19.34 -19.12 -16.08
C GLU A 43 -20.39 -19.22 -14.96
N PHE A 44 -20.08 -18.72 -13.76
CA PHE A 44 -21.04 -18.71 -12.65
C PHE A 44 -22.24 -17.80 -12.91
N GLN A 45 -22.06 -16.66 -13.58
CA GLN A 45 -23.16 -15.79 -13.95
C GLN A 45 -24.10 -16.47 -14.94
N GLU A 46 -23.56 -17.16 -15.95
CA GLU A 46 -24.36 -17.90 -16.94
C GLU A 46 -25.11 -19.08 -16.30
N GLN A 47 -24.47 -19.79 -15.37
CA GLN A 47 -25.07 -20.95 -14.70
C GLN A 47 -26.16 -20.56 -13.70
N THR A 48 -25.96 -19.48 -12.95
CA THR A 48 -26.82 -19.13 -11.80
C THR A 48 -27.79 -17.98 -12.09
N GLY A 49 -27.55 -17.19 -13.13
CA GLY A 49 -28.28 -15.96 -13.41
C GLY A 49 -27.98 -14.80 -12.43
N HIS A 50 -27.08 -14.99 -11.48
CA HIS A 50 -26.65 -13.95 -10.54
C HIS A 50 -25.46 -13.17 -11.07
N LEU A 51 -25.43 -11.86 -10.83
CA LEU A 51 -24.28 -11.02 -11.17
C LEU A 51 -23.23 -11.11 -10.06
N TYR A 52 -21.96 -11.31 -10.44
CA TYR A 52 -20.82 -11.35 -9.54
C TYR A 52 -19.81 -10.28 -9.95
N ASN A 53 -19.12 -9.70 -8.96
CA ASN A 53 -18.06 -8.72 -9.15
C ASN A 53 -16.76 -9.18 -8.47
N LEU A 54 -15.63 -8.76 -9.02
CA LEU A 54 -14.30 -9.00 -8.47
C LEU A 54 -13.86 -7.77 -7.71
N GLU A 55 -13.51 -7.93 -6.44
CA GLU A 55 -13.17 -6.83 -5.54
C GLU A 55 -11.76 -7.00 -4.95
N ALA A 56 -11.03 -5.89 -4.92
CA ALA A 56 -9.83 -5.76 -4.12
C ALA A 56 -10.27 -5.58 -2.66
N THR A 57 -10.43 -6.70 -1.95
CA THR A 57 -10.99 -6.73 -0.59
C THR A 57 -10.11 -5.92 0.36
N PRO A 58 -10.63 -4.92 1.09
CA PRO A 58 -9.82 -4.10 2.02
C PRO A 58 -9.05 -4.91 3.08
N ALA A 59 -9.59 -6.07 3.47
CA ALA A 59 -8.93 -7.09 4.28
C ALA A 59 -8.31 -6.62 5.61
N GLU A 60 -8.78 -5.52 6.21
CA GLU A 60 -8.18 -4.86 7.38
C GLU A 60 -7.83 -5.83 8.53
N GLY A 61 -8.80 -6.65 8.98
CA GLY A 61 -8.54 -7.69 9.98
C GLY A 61 -8.13 -9.03 9.36
N THR A 62 -8.62 -9.31 8.15
CA THR A 62 -8.45 -10.61 7.48
C THR A 62 -7.00 -10.86 7.09
N THR A 63 -6.26 -9.82 6.69
CA THR A 63 -4.86 -9.95 6.28
C THR A 63 -3.99 -10.57 7.38
N TYR A 64 -4.09 -10.06 8.61
CA TYR A 64 -3.35 -10.59 9.75
C TYR A 64 -3.91 -11.94 10.20
N ARG A 65 -5.24 -12.11 10.18
CA ARG A 65 -5.87 -13.37 10.60
C ARG A 65 -5.44 -14.52 9.71
N PHE A 66 -5.53 -14.38 8.39
CA PHE A 66 -5.10 -15.41 7.45
C PHE A 66 -3.61 -15.68 7.58
N ALA A 67 -2.78 -14.63 7.69
CA ALA A 67 -1.35 -14.83 7.85
C ALA A 67 -1.00 -15.67 9.11
N LYS A 68 -1.64 -15.36 10.24
CA LYS A 68 -1.45 -16.09 11.50
C LYS A 68 -1.95 -17.54 11.43
N GLU A 69 -3.12 -17.78 10.85
CA GLU A 69 -3.67 -19.15 10.73
C GLU A 69 -2.85 -20.01 9.76
N ASP A 70 -2.40 -19.44 8.64
CA ASP A 70 -1.60 -20.17 7.67
C ASP A 70 -0.23 -20.53 8.25
N ARG A 71 0.40 -19.63 9.00
CA ARG A 71 1.69 -19.92 9.66
C ARG A 71 1.60 -21.06 10.67
N ARG A 72 0.46 -21.23 11.34
CA ARG A 72 0.22 -22.38 12.25
C ARG A 72 0.16 -23.71 11.50
N ARG A 73 -0.27 -23.69 10.24
CA ARG A 73 -0.44 -24.88 9.39
C ARG A 73 0.81 -25.17 8.55
N TRP A 74 1.48 -24.12 8.09
CA TRP A 74 2.64 -24.14 7.20
C TRP A 74 3.71 -23.21 7.78
N PRO A 75 4.62 -23.72 8.64
CA PRO A 75 5.63 -22.90 9.30
C PRO A 75 6.57 -22.16 8.34
N GLU A 76 6.79 -22.69 7.14
CA GLU A 76 7.68 -22.14 6.12
C GLU A 76 6.98 -21.16 5.14
N ILE A 77 5.69 -20.86 5.35
CA ILE A 77 4.94 -20.01 4.43
C ILE A 77 5.53 -18.59 4.38
N LEU A 78 5.78 -18.10 3.16
CA LEU A 78 6.35 -16.77 2.94
C LEU A 78 5.26 -15.72 3.08
N GLN A 79 5.48 -14.75 3.96
CA GLN A 79 4.53 -13.68 4.28
C GLN A 79 5.24 -12.33 4.38
N ALA A 80 4.50 -11.24 4.37
CA ALA A 80 5.03 -9.91 4.65
C ALA A 80 4.97 -9.61 6.16
N GLY A 81 5.64 -8.52 6.56
CA GLY A 81 5.70 -8.10 7.95
C GLY A 81 6.78 -8.81 8.76
N THR A 82 6.61 -8.79 10.08
CA THR A 82 7.56 -9.38 11.04
C THR A 82 7.04 -10.71 11.58
N ASP A 83 7.87 -11.46 12.30
CA ASP A 83 7.44 -12.69 12.96
C ASP A 83 6.29 -12.47 13.95
N ALA A 84 6.34 -11.34 14.68
CA ALA A 84 5.29 -10.95 15.62
C ALA A 84 4.03 -10.44 14.91
N ASN A 85 4.19 -9.77 13.77
CA ASN A 85 3.09 -9.13 13.03
C ASN A 85 3.14 -9.50 11.53
N PRO A 86 2.81 -10.76 11.18
CA PRO A 86 2.75 -11.17 9.79
C PRO A 86 1.45 -10.74 9.14
N TYR A 87 1.50 -10.38 7.86
CA TYR A 87 0.34 -10.01 7.07
C TYR A 87 0.50 -10.44 5.61
N TYR A 88 -0.63 -10.40 4.90
CA TYR A 88 -0.70 -10.51 3.45
C TYR A 88 -0.89 -9.13 2.82
N THR A 89 -0.10 -8.82 1.79
CA THR A 89 -0.22 -7.57 1.05
C THR A 89 -1.63 -7.48 0.46
N ASN A 90 -2.26 -6.31 0.63
CA ASN A 90 -3.68 -6.16 0.32
C ASN A 90 -3.96 -6.48 -1.15
N SER A 91 -4.92 -7.38 -1.42
CA SER A 91 -5.38 -7.69 -2.79
C SER A 91 -4.21 -8.02 -3.74
N SER A 92 -3.98 -7.18 -4.76
CA SER A 92 -2.85 -7.22 -5.69
C SER A 92 -1.96 -5.96 -5.62
N GLN A 93 -1.94 -5.28 -4.47
CA GLN A 93 -1.12 -4.11 -4.25
C GLN A 93 0.37 -4.46 -4.33
N LEU A 94 1.18 -3.43 -4.57
CA LEU A 94 2.63 -3.54 -4.43
C LEU A 94 3.01 -3.82 -2.96
N PRO A 95 4.14 -4.50 -2.72
CA PRO A 95 4.68 -4.65 -1.37
C PRO A 95 4.90 -3.28 -0.71
N VAL A 96 4.71 -3.23 0.60
CA VAL A 96 5.00 -2.00 1.39
C VAL A 96 6.47 -1.62 1.21
N GLY A 97 6.72 -0.35 0.90
CA GLY A 97 8.07 0.19 0.71
C GLY A 97 8.72 -0.14 -0.63
N PHE A 98 7.95 -0.63 -1.62
CA PHE A 98 8.50 -0.90 -2.96
C PHE A 98 8.99 0.36 -3.69
N THR A 99 8.17 1.41 -3.72
CA THR A 99 8.51 2.68 -4.36
C THR A 99 7.85 3.85 -3.65
N ASP A 100 8.56 4.97 -3.58
CA ASP A 100 8.04 6.26 -3.12
C ASP A 100 7.57 7.12 -4.31
N ASP A 101 7.81 6.68 -5.56
CA ASP A 101 7.34 7.37 -6.76
C ASP A 101 5.87 6.98 -7.05
N PRO A 102 4.92 7.91 -6.89
CA PRO A 102 3.52 7.61 -7.18
C PRO A 102 3.27 7.30 -8.66
N PHE A 103 4.08 7.82 -9.58
CA PHE A 103 3.91 7.51 -11.01
C PHE A 103 4.38 6.10 -11.35
N GLU A 104 5.48 5.65 -10.78
CA GLU A 104 5.86 4.24 -10.88
C GLU A 104 4.78 3.34 -10.28
N ALA A 105 4.25 3.68 -9.10
CA ALA A 105 3.18 2.90 -8.48
C ALA A 105 1.93 2.84 -9.38
N LEU A 106 1.53 3.95 -10.01
CA LEU A 106 0.44 4.01 -10.98
C LEU A 106 0.69 3.09 -12.18
N GLU A 107 1.88 3.16 -12.79
CA GLU A 107 2.26 2.35 -13.95
C GLU A 107 2.26 0.85 -13.64
N ARG A 108 2.89 0.45 -12.52
CA ARG A 108 2.98 -0.96 -12.10
C ARG A 108 1.62 -1.56 -11.76
N GLN A 109 0.68 -0.75 -11.29
CA GLN A 109 -0.61 -1.22 -10.82
C GLN A 109 -1.72 -1.12 -11.87
N GLU A 110 -1.56 -0.29 -12.92
CA GLU A 110 -2.64 -0.02 -13.87
C GLU A 110 -3.31 -1.29 -14.41
N GLU A 111 -2.53 -2.26 -14.90
CA GLU A 111 -3.07 -3.47 -15.50
C GLU A 111 -3.89 -4.31 -14.49
N LEU A 112 -3.33 -4.53 -13.29
CA LEU A 112 -3.96 -5.34 -12.25
C LEU A 112 -5.24 -4.68 -11.75
N GLN A 113 -5.18 -3.37 -11.52
CA GLN A 113 -6.29 -2.62 -10.95
C GLN A 113 -7.50 -2.55 -11.89
N ARG A 114 -7.27 -2.54 -13.21
CA ARG A 114 -8.34 -2.58 -14.23
C ARG A 114 -9.08 -3.91 -14.28
N LYS A 115 -8.55 -4.97 -13.66
CA LYS A 115 -9.20 -6.29 -13.63
C LYS A 115 -10.27 -6.39 -12.54
N TYR A 116 -10.31 -5.48 -11.57
CA TYR A 116 -11.39 -5.41 -10.58
C TYR A 116 -12.64 -4.75 -11.18
N THR A 117 -13.81 -5.32 -10.89
CA THR A 117 -15.11 -4.83 -11.39
C THR A 117 -16.05 -4.37 -10.28
N GLY A 118 -15.78 -4.78 -9.04
CA GLY A 118 -16.57 -4.44 -7.87
C GLY A 118 -16.07 -3.20 -7.14
N GLY A 119 -14.76 -3.12 -6.97
CA GLY A 119 -14.13 -2.03 -6.25
C GLY A 119 -12.64 -2.27 -6.14
N THR A 120 -11.87 -1.20 -6.31
CA THR A 120 -10.47 -1.15 -5.94
C THR A 120 -10.08 0.29 -5.61
N VAL A 121 -8.97 0.46 -4.92
CA VAL A 121 -8.37 1.75 -4.61
C VAL A 121 -6.86 1.61 -4.67
N LEU A 122 -6.18 2.55 -5.34
CA LEU A 122 -4.73 2.68 -5.24
C LEU A 122 -4.37 3.83 -4.29
N HIS A 123 -3.57 3.53 -3.27
CA HIS A 123 -3.10 4.53 -2.32
C HIS A 123 -1.77 5.11 -2.81
N LEU A 124 -1.77 6.40 -3.13
CA LEU A 124 -0.56 7.15 -3.42
C LEU A 124 -0.08 7.79 -2.11
N TYR A 125 0.90 7.16 -1.47
CA TYR A 125 1.56 7.70 -0.28
C TYR A 125 2.60 8.73 -0.71
N MET A 126 2.51 9.95 -0.17
CA MET A 126 3.48 11.01 -0.45
C MET A 126 4.40 11.15 0.76
N SER A 127 5.72 11.06 0.55
CA SER A 127 6.72 11.22 1.62
C SER A 127 6.70 12.64 2.22
N GLU A 128 6.25 13.62 1.44
CA GLU A 128 6.14 15.02 1.84
C GLU A 128 4.70 15.55 1.77
N ARG A 129 4.49 16.70 2.41
CA ARG A 129 3.25 17.44 2.30
C ARG A 129 3.07 17.93 0.86
N ILE A 130 1.85 17.78 0.32
CA ILE A 130 1.51 18.41 -0.96
C ILE A 130 1.54 19.93 -0.81
N SER A 131 2.30 20.60 -1.67
CA SER A 131 2.59 22.04 -1.59
C SER A 131 1.34 22.93 -1.64
N SER A 132 0.28 22.51 -2.34
CA SER A 132 -0.99 23.25 -2.42
C SER A 132 -2.16 22.37 -2.89
N ALA A 133 -3.38 22.85 -2.69
CA ALA A 133 -4.57 22.21 -3.26
C ALA A 133 -4.53 22.16 -4.80
N ALA A 134 -3.95 23.17 -5.45
CA ALA A 134 -3.76 23.19 -6.90
C ALA A 134 -2.79 22.09 -7.36
N ALA A 135 -1.69 21.88 -6.63
CA ALA A 135 -0.75 20.80 -6.92
C ALA A 135 -1.41 19.42 -6.75
N CYS A 136 -2.19 19.23 -5.68
CA CYS A 136 -2.97 18.00 -5.48
C CYS A 136 -3.96 17.75 -6.63
N ARG A 137 -4.69 18.78 -7.04
CA ARG A 137 -5.62 18.71 -8.17
C ARG A 137 -4.93 18.28 -9.46
N GLU A 138 -3.78 18.88 -9.78
CA GLU A 138 -3.05 18.52 -11.00
C GLU A 138 -2.45 17.11 -10.92
N LEU A 139 -2.01 16.66 -9.74
CA LEU A 139 -1.58 15.26 -9.52
C LEU A 139 -2.72 14.29 -9.80
N VAL A 140 -3.89 14.49 -9.18
CA VAL A 140 -5.07 13.64 -9.38
C VAL A 140 -5.51 13.66 -10.85
N LYS A 141 -5.55 14.85 -11.46
CA LYS A 141 -5.90 14.99 -12.88
C LYS A 141 -4.94 14.21 -13.78
N ARG A 142 -3.62 14.31 -13.55
CA ARG A 142 -2.61 13.56 -14.31
C ARG A 142 -2.76 12.05 -14.11
N ALA A 143 -2.88 11.59 -12.87
CA ALA A 143 -3.05 10.18 -12.55
C ALA A 143 -4.24 9.56 -13.31
N LEU A 144 -5.40 10.24 -13.28
CA LEU A 144 -6.62 9.76 -13.94
C LEU A 144 -6.66 10.00 -15.46
N SER A 145 -5.83 10.90 -15.99
CA SER A 145 -5.75 11.14 -17.45
C SER A 145 -4.75 10.21 -18.14
N LEU A 146 -3.67 9.83 -17.45
CA LEU A 146 -2.60 9.01 -18.02
C LEU A 146 -2.82 7.51 -17.76
N HIS A 147 -3.51 7.15 -16.68
CA HIS A 147 -3.76 5.76 -16.30
C HIS A 147 -5.26 5.49 -16.22
N ARG A 148 -5.67 4.27 -16.57
CA ARG A 148 -7.07 3.83 -16.44
C ARG A 148 -7.36 3.23 -15.07
N LEU A 149 -6.96 3.93 -14.02
CA LEU A 149 -7.21 3.53 -12.64
C LEU A 149 -8.58 4.07 -12.19
N PRO A 150 -9.45 3.23 -11.62
CA PRO A 150 -10.83 3.63 -11.32
C PRO A 150 -10.94 4.53 -10.08
N TYR A 151 -10.02 4.37 -9.11
CA TYR A 151 -10.05 5.12 -7.86
C TYR A 151 -8.66 5.22 -7.25
N VAL A 152 -8.24 6.44 -6.92
CA VAL A 152 -6.98 6.75 -6.26
C VAL A 152 -7.23 7.58 -5.01
N THR A 153 -6.35 7.43 -4.03
CA THR A 153 -6.26 8.36 -2.89
C THR A 153 -4.86 8.95 -2.85
N VAL A 154 -4.75 10.19 -2.38
CA VAL A 154 -3.46 10.84 -2.15
C VAL A 154 -3.31 11.07 -0.66
N THR A 155 -2.33 10.40 -0.06
CA THR A 155 -2.12 10.39 1.39
C THR A 155 -0.76 11.02 1.71
N PRO A 156 -0.72 12.31 2.08
CA PRO A 156 0.52 12.95 2.49
C PRO A 156 0.98 12.49 3.87
N THR A 157 2.29 12.33 4.03
CA THR A 157 2.90 11.97 5.31
C THR A 157 2.98 13.18 6.23
N PHE A 158 2.69 12.94 7.51
CA PHE A 158 2.83 13.92 8.57
C PHE A 158 3.21 13.24 9.88
N SER A 159 3.77 14.03 10.79
CA SER A 159 4.14 13.58 12.14
C SER A 159 3.39 14.41 13.17
N ILE A 160 3.15 13.85 14.35
CA ILE A 160 2.47 14.54 15.45
C ILE A 160 3.47 14.70 16.60
N CYS A 161 3.79 15.94 16.92
CA CYS A 161 4.50 16.29 18.14
C CYS A 161 3.49 16.52 19.28
N PRO A 162 3.68 15.90 20.47
CA PRO A 162 2.83 16.19 21.63
C PRO A 162 2.84 17.65 22.08
N THR A 163 3.89 18.41 21.74
CA THR A 163 4.05 19.82 22.12
C THR A 163 3.62 20.78 21.00
N HIS A 164 4.04 20.52 19.76
CA HIS A 164 3.84 21.44 18.63
C HIS A 164 2.71 21.03 17.67
N GLY A 165 2.08 19.88 17.89
CA GLY A 165 1.00 19.39 17.05
C GLY A 165 1.50 18.85 15.70
N TYR A 166 0.79 19.21 14.62
CA TYR A 166 1.05 18.67 13.28
C TYR A 166 2.36 19.18 12.68
N LEU A 167 3.18 18.26 12.20
CA LEU A 167 4.42 18.51 11.47
C LEU A 167 4.29 17.97 10.04
N ALA A 168 4.72 18.76 9.06
CA ALA A 168 4.71 18.36 7.66
C ALA A 168 5.82 17.32 7.38
N GLY A 169 5.45 16.17 6.81
CA GLY A 169 6.39 15.08 6.49
C GLY A 169 6.68 14.13 7.65
N HIS A 170 7.56 13.17 7.39
CA HIS A 170 8.04 12.21 8.39
C HIS A 170 9.15 12.82 9.25
N HIS A 171 8.98 12.81 10.56
CA HIS A 171 9.94 13.27 11.56
C HIS A 171 9.97 12.27 12.72
N GLU A 172 11.11 11.59 12.91
CA GLU A 172 11.31 10.72 14.09
C GLU A 172 11.36 11.56 15.38
N PHE A 173 11.96 12.75 15.32
CA PHE A 173 12.03 13.73 16.40
C PHE A 173 11.50 15.07 15.93
N CYS A 174 10.79 15.79 16.81
CA CYS A 174 10.22 17.09 16.44
C CYS A 174 11.34 18.14 16.25
N PRO A 175 11.48 18.74 15.05
CA PRO A 175 12.53 19.70 14.78
C PRO A 175 12.38 20.99 15.61
N HIS A 176 11.16 21.32 16.02
CA HIS A 176 10.89 22.46 16.91
C HIS A 176 11.34 22.18 18.34
N CYS A 177 11.02 21.01 18.91
CA CYS A 177 11.52 20.60 20.23
C CYS A 177 13.06 20.58 20.27
N ASP A 178 13.69 20.08 19.21
CA ASP A 178 15.15 20.02 19.14
C ASP A 178 15.76 21.43 19.07
N ALA A 179 15.20 22.32 18.24
CA ALA A 179 15.62 23.70 18.17
C ALA A 179 15.47 24.44 19.52
N GLU A 180 14.36 24.22 20.23
CA GLU A 180 14.11 24.78 21.56
C GLU A 180 15.13 24.28 22.60
N ARG A 181 15.41 22.96 22.61
CA ARG A 181 16.41 22.35 23.50
C ARG A 181 17.82 22.87 23.22
N LEU A 182 18.18 23.01 21.94
CA LEU A 182 19.46 23.58 21.52
C LEU A 182 19.58 25.04 21.95
N ALA A 183 18.52 25.84 21.77
CA ALA A 183 18.48 27.23 22.21
C ALA A 183 18.60 27.35 23.74
N ALA A 184 17.92 26.49 24.50
CA ALA A 184 18.02 26.46 25.95
C ALA A 184 19.44 26.11 26.43
N LYS A 185 20.09 25.11 25.80
CA LYS A 185 21.49 24.76 26.09
C LYS A 185 22.46 25.92 25.84
N ARG A 186 22.29 26.66 24.73
CA ARG A 186 23.13 27.84 24.42
C ARG A 186 22.99 28.95 25.46
N ARG A 187 21.76 29.27 25.87
CA ARG A 187 21.50 30.26 26.93
C ARG A 187 22.11 29.83 28.26
N ALA A 188 22.06 28.54 28.60
CA ALA A 188 22.65 28.01 29.83
C ALA A 188 24.20 28.07 29.81
N SER A 189 24.84 27.82 28.67
CA SER A 189 26.30 27.97 28.55
C SER A 189 26.78 29.41 28.59
N GLU A 190 25.98 30.37 28.11
CA GLU A 190 26.30 31.80 28.14
C GLU A 190 26.10 32.45 29.52
N SER A 191 25.35 31.79 30.41
CA SER A 191 25.01 32.30 31.75
C SER A 191 25.82 31.68 32.89
N GLN A 192 26.78 30.80 32.60
CA GLN A 192 27.76 30.34 33.58
C GLN A 192 28.93 31.34 33.66
N PRO A 193 29.14 32.04 34.79
CA PRO A 193 30.32 32.87 34.97
C PRO A 193 31.58 31.99 35.05
N ALA A 194 32.69 32.53 34.53
CA ALA A 194 34.01 31.91 34.57
C ALA A 194 34.51 31.65 36.00
#